data_AF-A0A1I3BSV6-F1
#
_entry.id   AF-A0A1I3BSV6-F1
#
_cell.length_a   1.000
_cell.length_b   1.000
_cell.length_c   1.000
_cell.angle_alpha   90.00
_cell.angle_beta   90.00
_cell.angle_gamma   90.00
#
_symmetry.space_group_name_H-M   'P 1'
#
loop_
_entity.id
_entity.type
_entity.pdbx_description
1 polymer ?
#
loop_
_entity_poly.entity_id
_entity_poly.type
_entity_poly.pdbx_seq_one_letter_code
_entity_poly.pdbx_strand_id
1 'polypeptide(L)'
;MKRILFISLTILLIFALIATSAQAFTPPGLLRQMDKDTSSKEVSVDQNSANELPPGLQGKGVPPGLEKRGLDLPPGLEDKRDNLPPGIQMRFIDAPKSDDLGDPEVHSVHITGYNYLLIPEEDEIVVTYKTIVKDQYGKNMSDETAIFKSLHSNDPEASDYIEGVYFDHETGELTLTSNASEEEIKIEAVSDSDDSVSGSLVVKLMITEAAFVSDAKELADAIDDDSIGLIILEADFYIDKPLTIKHPVVIEGGYGDEKFVIKANENFEGWMLTVDKENSLRLYNVLLNGAMDNNENLEGLVKVEKDADVHATNNILMNAPVGFGVWMETYDEYEDQKYEEAKQKYLDQKKFNNIDEKVVFYNEEGDILYPDWD
;
A
#
# COMPACT_ATOMS: atom_id res chain seq x y z
N MET A 1 -54.64 6.37 -29.64
CA MET A 1 -54.50 7.12 -28.38
C MET A 1 -54.36 6.22 -27.15
N LYS A 2 -55.27 5.25 -26.89
CA LYS A 2 -55.19 4.39 -25.68
C LYS A 2 -53.88 3.61 -25.49
N ARG A 3 -53.22 3.18 -26.58
CA ARG A 3 -51.93 2.45 -26.52
C ARG A 3 -50.73 3.34 -26.15
N ILE A 4 -50.75 4.62 -26.56
CA ILE A 4 -49.67 5.58 -26.25
C ILE A 4 -49.75 5.98 -24.77
N LEU A 5 -50.97 6.13 -24.24
CA LEU A 5 -51.17 6.43 -22.81
C LEU A 5 -50.67 5.30 -21.91
N PHE A 6 -50.84 4.05 -22.33
CA PHE A 6 -50.37 2.88 -21.57
C PHE A 6 -48.84 2.81 -21.51
N ILE A 7 -48.16 3.02 -22.65
CA ILE A 7 -46.70 3.00 -22.70
C ILE A 7 -46.10 4.14 -21.87
N SER A 8 -46.67 5.35 -21.94
CA SER A 8 -46.21 6.48 -21.13
C SER A 8 -46.40 6.25 -19.63
N LEU A 9 -47.48 5.57 -19.22
CA LEU A 9 -47.72 5.23 -17.82
C LEU A 9 -46.73 4.17 -17.33
N THR A 10 -46.43 3.15 -18.14
CA THR A 10 -45.45 2.10 -17.79
C THR A 10 -44.04 2.68 -17.64
N ILE A 11 -43.61 3.57 -18.54
CA ILE A 11 -42.30 4.23 -18.45
C ILE A 11 -42.22 5.09 -17.18
N LEU A 12 -43.28 5.84 -16.85
CA LEU A 12 -43.31 6.67 -15.65
C LEU A 12 -43.24 5.83 -14.36
N LEU A 13 -43.83 4.63 -14.37
CA LEU A 13 -43.80 3.70 -13.23
C LEU A 13 -42.42 3.06 -13.04
N ILE A 14 -41.70 2.77 -14.13
CA ILE A 14 -40.32 2.26 -14.09
C ILE A 14 -39.38 3.34 -13.53
N PHE A 15 -39.50 4.59 -13.98
CA PHE A 15 -38.69 5.69 -13.44
C PHE A 15 -39.02 6.00 -11.96
N ALA A 16 -40.28 5.86 -11.54
CA ALA A 16 -40.66 6.05 -10.14
C ALA A 16 -40.08 4.95 -9.23
N LEU A 17 -39.97 3.70 -9.71
CA LEU A 17 -39.36 2.60 -8.95
C LEU A 17 -37.85 2.78 -8.77
N ILE A 18 -37.14 3.22 -9.83
CA ILE A 18 -35.69 3.50 -9.78
C ILE A 18 -35.38 4.68 -8.83
N ALA A 19 -36.26 5.70 -8.79
CA ALA A 19 -36.08 6.82 -7.87
C ALA A 19 -36.29 6.45 -6.40
N THR A 20 -37.05 5.37 -6.10
CA THR A 20 -37.26 4.90 -4.72
C THR A 20 -36.22 3.89 -4.23
N SER A 21 -35.52 3.18 -5.14
CA SER A 21 -34.45 2.25 -4.75
C SER A 21 -33.11 2.96 -4.44
N ALA A 22 -32.88 4.15 -4.99
CA ALA A 22 -31.68 4.96 -4.70
C ALA A 22 -31.63 5.54 -3.27
N GLN A 23 -32.68 5.36 -2.44
CA GLN A 23 -32.71 5.82 -1.05
C GLN A 23 -32.65 4.68 -0.01
N ALA A 24 -32.53 3.42 -0.42
CA ALA A 24 -32.62 2.27 0.49
C ALA A 24 -31.27 1.64 0.89
N PHE A 25 -30.17 1.97 0.22
CA PHE A 25 -28.83 1.46 0.57
C PHE A 25 -27.77 2.53 0.30
N THR A 26 -27.66 3.50 1.20
CA THR A 26 -26.40 4.22 1.38
C THR A 26 -25.65 3.53 2.52
N PRO A 27 -24.42 3.04 2.31
CA PRO A 27 -23.59 2.51 3.39
C PRO A 27 -23.52 3.54 4.53
N PRO A 28 -23.62 3.13 5.82
CA PRO A 28 -23.76 4.05 6.96
C PRO A 28 -22.58 5.04 7.18
N GLY A 29 -21.54 5.01 6.34
CA GLY A 29 -20.40 5.94 6.40
C GLY A 29 -20.57 7.27 5.67
N LEU A 30 -21.45 7.39 4.66
CA LEU A 30 -21.44 8.58 3.78
C LEU A 30 -22.17 9.81 4.36
N LEU A 31 -23.03 9.64 5.37
CA LEU A 31 -23.84 10.73 5.93
C LEU A 31 -23.14 11.56 7.02
N ARG A 32 -21.98 11.12 7.54
CA ARG A 32 -21.28 11.86 8.62
C ARG A 32 -20.50 13.09 8.13
N GLN A 33 -20.32 13.26 6.82
CA GLN A 33 -19.57 14.40 6.25
C GLN A 33 -20.43 15.63 5.92
N MET A 34 -21.76 15.55 5.91
CA MET A 34 -22.60 16.70 5.52
C MET A 34 -23.00 17.64 6.68
N ASP A 35 -22.79 17.28 7.95
CA ASP A 35 -23.21 18.10 9.10
C ASP A 35 -22.08 18.88 9.80
N LYS A 36 -20.83 18.83 9.29
CA LYS A 36 -19.68 19.42 9.99
C LYS A 36 -19.18 20.77 9.47
N ASP A 37 -19.77 21.30 8.40
CA ASP A 37 -19.42 22.61 7.83
C ASP A 37 -20.56 23.61 8.00
N THR A 38 -20.77 24.11 9.22
CA THR A 38 -21.30 25.47 9.49
C THR A 38 -21.33 25.76 10.99
N SER A 39 -20.17 26.06 11.59
CA SER A 39 -20.11 26.89 12.81
C SER A 39 -18.66 27.31 13.11
N SER A 40 -18.07 28.17 12.28
CA SER A 40 -16.93 28.99 12.68
C SER A 40 -17.44 30.11 13.59
N LYS A 41 -17.44 29.84 14.90
CA LYS A 41 -17.62 30.87 15.93
C LYS A 41 -16.27 31.13 16.56
N GLU A 42 -15.73 32.31 16.23
CA GLU A 42 -14.52 32.88 16.81
C GLU A 42 -14.59 32.86 18.34
N VAL A 43 -13.58 32.25 18.96
CA VAL A 43 -13.28 32.41 20.38
C VAL A 43 -11.78 32.68 20.49
N SER A 44 -11.46 33.96 20.69
CA SER A 44 -10.17 34.44 21.16
C SER A 44 -10.07 34.19 22.67
N VAL A 45 -9.05 33.44 23.10
CA VAL A 45 -8.63 33.39 24.51
C VAL A 45 -7.11 33.35 24.60
N ASP A 46 -6.65 34.09 25.60
CA ASP A 46 -5.34 34.68 25.84
C ASP A 46 -4.16 33.74 26.08
N GLN A 47 -3.00 34.33 25.80
CA GLN A 47 -1.66 33.98 26.26
C GLN A 47 -1.60 33.79 27.79
N ASN A 48 -1.10 32.63 28.24
CA ASN A 48 -0.05 32.47 29.27
C ASN A 48 -0.07 31.08 29.90
N SER A 49 0.89 30.24 29.55
CA SER A 49 1.50 29.31 30.50
C SER A 49 2.83 28.80 29.95
N ALA A 50 3.91 29.26 30.59
CA ALA A 50 5.28 28.87 30.33
C ALA A 50 5.49 27.37 30.64
N ASN A 51 5.88 26.61 29.63
CA ASN A 51 6.60 25.35 29.81
C ASN A 51 8.09 25.68 29.75
N GLU A 52 8.73 25.71 30.91
CA GLU A 52 10.17 25.92 31.07
C GLU A 52 10.93 24.69 30.54
N LEU A 53 11.46 24.79 29.33
CA LEU A 53 12.55 23.92 28.88
C LEU A 53 13.79 24.17 29.75
N PRO A 54 14.58 23.13 30.08
CA PRO A 54 15.77 23.26 30.92
C PRO A 54 16.82 24.22 30.32
N PRO A 55 17.72 24.79 31.14
CA PRO A 55 18.49 26.01 30.81
C PRO A 55 19.46 25.91 29.62
N GLY A 56 19.55 24.77 28.94
CA GLY A 56 20.37 24.55 27.75
C GLY A 56 19.62 24.57 26.41
N LEU A 57 18.28 24.69 26.41
CA LEU A 57 17.45 24.58 25.19
C LEU A 57 16.59 25.82 24.89
N GLN A 58 16.62 26.85 25.73
CA GLN A 58 15.94 28.11 25.43
C GLN A 58 16.84 28.99 24.56
N GLY A 59 16.49 29.19 23.30
CA GLY A 59 17.11 30.18 22.41
C GLY A 59 17.71 29.65 21.11
N LYS A 60 17.61 28.35 20.80
CA LYS A 60 17.92 27.86 19.45
C LYS A 60 16.61 27.63 18.72
N GLY A 61 16.28 28.56 17.83
CA GLY A 61 15.25 28.32 16.82
C GLY A 61 15.53 27.00 16.12
N VAL A 62 14.46 26.32 15.71
CA VAL A 62 14.56 25.16 14.82
C VAL A 62 15.51 25.54 13.68
N PRO A 63 16.61 24.79 13.45
CA PRO A 63 17.58 25.15 12.44
C PRO A 63 16.88 25.18 11.07
N PRO A 64 17.06 26.24 10.26
CA PRO A 64 16.56 26.24 8.89
C PRO A 64 17.32 25.15 8.12
N GLY A 65 16.61 24.12 7.65
CA GLY A 65 17.20 23.03 6.88
C GLY A 65 16.60 21.63 7.11
N LEU A 66 15.69 21.45 8.07
CA LEU A 66 15.04 20.14 8.30
C LEU A 66 13.83 19.85 7.42
N GLU A 67 13.37 20.82 6.62
CA GLU A 67 12.18 20.67 5.75
C GLU A 67 12.51 20.25 4.31
N LYS A 68 13.80 20.13 3.95
CA LYS A 68 14.21 19.76 2.58
C LYS A 68 15.17 18.58 2.60
N ARG A 69 14.62 17.37 2.63
CA ARG A 69 15.35 16.17 2.16
C ARG A 69 15.41 16.22 0.62
N GLY A 70 16.34 17.04 0.14
CA GLY A 70 16.89 16.99 -1.22
C GLY A 70 18.40 17.13 -1.08
N LEU A 71 19.17 16.70 -2.08
CA LEU A 71 20.64 16.67 -2.12
C LEU A 71 21.32 18.07 -2.05
N ASP A 72 20.62 19.08 -1.56
CA ASP A 72 21.11 20.44 -1.41
C ASP A 72 21.86 20.59 -0.09
N LEU A 73 23.03 21.22 -0.16
CA LEU A 73 23.78 21.63 1.02
C LEU A 73 22.92 22.60 1.84
N PRO A 74 22.95 22.53 3.19
CA PRO A 74 22.14 23.42 4.01
C PRO A 74 22.50 24.90 3.76
N PRO A 75 21.54 25.83 3.92
CA PRO A 75 21.75 27.24 3.62
C PRO A 75 22.95 27.80 4.38
N GLY A 76 23.97 28.26 3.65
CA GLY A 76 25.25 28.77 4.20
C GLY A 76 26.48 27.91 3.93
N LEU A 77 26.33 26.72 3.32
CA LEU A 77 27.44 25.89 2.82
C LEU A 77 27.60 25.90 1.30
N GLU A 78 26.61 26.43 0.57
CA GLU A 78 26.62 26.55 -0.89
C GLU A 78 27.84 27.34 -1.39
N ASP A 79 28.18 28.46 -0.72
CA ASP A 79 29.30 29.35 -1.09
C ASP A 79 30.68 28.87 -0.57
N LYS A 80 30.76 27.73 0.13
CA LYS A 80 31.96 27.30 0.87
C LYS A 80 32.38 25.85 0.64
N ARG A 81 32.07 25.27 -0.53
CA ARG A 81 32.57 23.94 -0.93
C ARG A 81 34.10 23.80 -0.71
N ASP A 82 34.86 24.87 -0.94
CA ASP A 82 36.32 24.90 -0.83
C ASP A 82 36.86 24.84 0.62
N ASN A 83 36.01 25.07 1.64
CA ASN A 83 36.38 25.08 3.06
C ASN A 83 35.75 23.93 3.87
N LEU A 84 35.14 22.95 3.21
CA LEU A 84 34.64 21.75 3.88
C LEU A 84 35.83 20.87 4.33
N PRO A 85 35.70 20.13 5.44
CA PRO A 85 36.72 19.15 5.83
C PRO A 85 36.99 18.13 4.72
N PRO A 86 38.23 17.64 4.54
CA PRO A 86 38.61 16.79 3.39
C PRO A 86 37.71 15.56 3.19
N GLY A 87 37.26 14.93 4.28
CA GLY A 87 36.38 13.75 4.23
C GLY A 87 34.95 14.04 3.76
N ILE A 88 34.49 15.30 3.87
CA ILE A 88 33.20 15.76 3.36
C ILE A 88 33.37 16.27 1.91
N GLN A 89 34.45 17.00 1.62
CA GLN A 89 34.76 17.45 0.25
C GLN A 89 34.79 16.29 -0.74
N MET A 90 35.48 15.19 -0.41
CA MET A 90 35.57 14.01 -1.28
C MET A 90 34.20 13.40 -1.61
N ARG A 91 33.20 13.52 -0.73
CA ARG A 91 31.83 13.01 -0.99
C ARG A 91 31.00 13.91 -1.90
N PHE A 92 31.35 15.19 -2.02
CA PHE A 92 30.64 16.19 -2.84
C PHE A 92 31.41 16.65 -4.08
N ILE A 93 32.69 16.28 -4.21
CA ILE A 93 33.51 16.50 -5.42
C ILE A 93 33.02 15.60 -6.56
N ASP A 94 32.63 14.36 -6.24
CA ASP A 94 32.18 13.38 -7.23
C ASP A 94 30.65 13.37 -7.41
N ALA A 95 29.91 14.12 -6.59
CA ALA A 95 28.48 14.32 -6.81
C ALA A 95 28.30 15.31 -7.97
N PRO A 96 27.74 14.89 -9.12
CA PRO A 96 27.45 15.80 -10.23
C PRO A 96 26.63 16.97 -9.70
N LYS A 97 26.96 18.19 -10.13
CA LYS A 97 26.14 19.35 -9.78
C LYS A 97 24.75 19.12 -10.37
N SER A 98 23.72 19.63 -9.71
CA SER A 98 22.34 19.59 -10.23
C SER A 98 22.25 20.05 -11.68
N ASP A 99 23.09 21.02 -12.05
CA ASP A 99 23.14 21.62 -13.38
C ASP A 99 23.82 20.73 -14.43
N ASP A 100 24.59 19.73 -14.00
CA ASP A 100 25.28 18.75 -14.86
C ASP A 100 24.43 17.48 -15.09
N LEU A 101 23.28 17.35 -14.41
CA LEU A 101 22.42 16.18 -14.54
C LEU A 101 21.65 16.16 -15.88
N GLY A 102 21.57 17.28 -16.58
CA GLY A 102 20.76 17.39 -17.81
C GLY A 102 19.29 17.65 -17.48
N ASP A 103 18.52 17.98 -18.51
CA ASP A 103 17.09 18.22 -18.33
C ASP A 103 16.38 16.91 -17.93
N PRO A 104 15.31 16.96 -17.12
CA PRO A 104 14.51 15.79 -16.80
C PRO A 104 13.92 15.19 -18.10
N GLU A 105 14.16 13.91 -18.32
CA GLU A 105 13.63 13.14 -19.44
C GLU A 105 12.66 12.09 -18.91
N VAL A 106 11.57 11.86 -19.65
CA VAL A 106 10.60 10.82 -19.30
C VAL A 106 11.29 9.46 -19.28
N HIS A 107 11.20 8.75 -18.15
CA HIS A 107 11.90 7.49 -17.96
C HIS A 107 10.98 6.31 -17.65
N SER A 108 9.92 6.55 -16.88
CA SER A 108 8.96 5.49 -16.53
C SER A 108 7.56 6.00 -16.31
N VAL A 109 6.58 5.14 -16.55
CA VAL A 109 5.17 5.36 -16.19
C VAL A 109 4.81 4.39 -15.06
N HIS A 110 4.26 4.91 -13.98
CA HIS A 110 3.76 4.14 -12.85
C HIS A 110 2.24 4.23 -12.80
N ILE A 111 1.57 3.08 -12.81
CA ILE A 111 0.12 3.00 -12.58
C ILE A 111 -0.12 2.77 -11.09
N THR A 112 -1.01 3.56 -10.51
CA THR A 112 -1.42 3.52 -9.10
C THR A 112 -2.90 3.15 -9.02
N GLY A 113 -3.22 2.26 -8.08
CA GLY A 113 -4.55 1.70 -7.86
C GLY A 113 -4.43 0.31 -7.21
N TYR A 114 -5.55 -0.39 -7.11
CA TYR A 114 -5.57 -1.73 -6.51
C TYR A 114 -4.98 -2.76 -7.48
N ASN A 115 -4.07 -3.59 -6.99
CA ASN A 115 -3.54 -4.75 -7.74
C ASN A 115 -4.39 -6.01 -7.55
N TYR A 116 -5.58 -5.88 -6.95
CA TYR A 116 -6.60 -6.91 -6.85
C TYR A 116 -7.98 -6.25 -6.78
N LEU A 117 -9.03 -6.96 -7.22
CA LEU A 117 -10.42 -6.52 -7.10
C LEU A 117 -11.31 -7.71 -6.78
N LEU A 118 -12.29 -7.46 -5.90
CA LEU A 118 -13.33 -8.43 -5.62
C LEU A 118 -14.43 -8.34 -6.67
N ILE A 119 -14.78 -9.46 -7.27
CA ILE A 119 -15.93 -9.56 -8.15
C ILE A 119 -17.18 -9.48 -7.28
N PRO A 120 -18.05 -8.47 -7.47
CA PRO A 120 -19.23 -8.31 -6.64
C PRO A 120 -20.23 -9.45 -6.92
N GLU A 121 -20.89 -9.99 -5.88
CA GLU A 121 -21.93 -11.01 -6.06
C GLU A 121 -23.15 -10.46 -6.80
N GLU A 122 -23.52 -9.22 -6.49
CA GLU A 122 -24.59 -8.43 -7.09
C GLU A 122 -24.06 -7.01 -7.37
N ASP A 123 -24.56 -6.36 -8.42
CA ASP A 123 -24.18 -5.01 -8.87
C ASP A 123 -22.82 -4.91 -9.60
N GLU A 124 -22.27 -3.68 -9.63
CA GLU A 124 -21.01 -3.31 -10.23
C GLU A 124 -20.18 -2.48 -9.23
N ILE A 125 -18.86 -2.66 -9.25
CA ILE A 125 -17.92 -1.79 -8.54
C ILE A 125 -17.16 -0.96 -9.57
N VAL A 126 -16.88 0.30 -9.23
CA VAL A 126 -16.06 1.20 -10.06
C VAL A 126 -14.86 1.65 -9.24
N VAL A 127 -13.67 1.41 -9.78
CA VAL A 127 -12.40 1.86 -9.19
C VAL A 127 -11.63 2.71 -10.19
N THR A 128 -10.92 3.74 -9.72
CA THR A 128 -10.16 4.64 -10.60
C THR A 128 -8.66 4.42 -10.44
N TYR A 129 -7.99 4.10 -11.54
CA TYR A 129 -6.53 4.03 -11.63
C TYR A 129 -5.96 5.38 -12.06
N LYS A 130 -4.75 5.70 -11.59
CA LYS A 130 -4.03 6.92 -11.98
C LYS A 130 -2.63 6.60 -12.44
N THR A 131 -2.12 7.39 -13.37
CA THR A 131 -0.75 7.28 -13.85
C THR A 131 0.13 8.37 -13.25
N ILE A 132 1.40 8.05 -13.01
CA ILE A 132 2.43 8.99 -12.59
C ILE A 132 3.61 8.79 -13.53
N VAL A 133 4.03 9.86 -14.23
CA VAL A 133 5.25 9.86 -15.04
C VAL A 133 6.43 10.25 -14.16
N LYS A 134 7.54 9.52 -14.27
CA LYS A 134 8.76 9.79 -13.54
C LYS A 134 9.94 9.99 -14.48
N ASP A 135 10.83 10.89 -14.07
CA ASP A 135 12.08 11.16 -14.76
C ASP A 135 13.13 10.07 -14.49
N GLN A 136 14.30 10.20 -15.12
CA GLN A 136 15.44 9.29 -14.96
C GLN A 136 16.02 9.23 -13.54
N TYR A 137 15.58 10.14 -12.65
CA TYR A 137 15.93 10.18 -11.23
C TYR A 137 14.83 9.64 -10.32
N GLY A 138 13.73 9.12 -10.90
CA GLY A 138 12.58 8.60 -10.17
C GLY A 138 11.68 9.68 -9.56
N LYS A 139 11.87 10.95 -9.93
CA LYS A 139 11.06 12.07 -9.47
C LYS A 139 9.83 12.23 -10.36
N ASN A 140 8.69 12.51 -9.74
CA ASN A 140 7.44 12.74 -10.47
C ASN A 140 7.56 13.99 -11.36
N MET A 141 7.17 13.85 -12.63
CA MET A 141 7.09 14.94 -13.61
C MET A 141 5.64 15.45 -13.65
N SER A 142 5.38 16.60 -13.03
CA SER A 142 4.01 17.12 -12.84
C SER A 142 3.37 17.70 -14.10
N ASP A 143 4.19 18.04 -15.09
CA ASP A 143 3.83 18.57 -16.41
C ASP A 143 3.65 17.47 -17.46
N GLU A 144 4.09 16.25 -17.17
CA GLU A 144 3.93 15.08 -18.03
C GLU A 144 2.71 14.26 -17.61
N THR A 145 2.04 13.70 -18.61
CA THR A 145 0.87 12.82 -18.41
C THR A 145 1.07 11.51 -19.15
N ALA A 146 0.37 10.48 -18.72
CA ALA A 146 0.33 9.20 -19.41
C ALA A 146 -1.12 8.82 -19.70
N ILE A 147 -1.32 8.11 -20.80
CA ILE A 147 -2.62 7.69 -21.29
C ILE A 147 -2.72 6.18 -21.14
N PHE A 148 -3.85 5.69 -20.64
CA PHE A 148 -4.11 4.27 -20.60
C PHE A 148 -4.28 3.72 -22.01
N LYS A 149 -3.57 2.65 -22.33
CA LYS A 149 -3.52 2.10 -23.69
C LYS A 149 -4.43 0.90 -23.86
N SER A 150 -4.42 0.00 -22.89
CA SER A 150 -5.10 -1.27 -23.03
C SER A 150 -5.37 -1.93 -21.69
N LEU A 151 -6.41 -2.77 -21.71
CA LEU A 151 -6.68 -3.79 -20.73
C LEU A 151 -6.59 -5.13 -21.47
N HIS A 152 -5.72 -6.02 -21.02
CA HIS A 152 -5.61 -7.36 -21.60
C HIS A 152 -5.79 -8.39 -20.49
N SER A 153 -6.35 -9.55 -20.82
CA SER A 153 -6.17 -10.73 -19.98
C SER A 153 -4.70 -11.15 -20.05
N ASN A 154 -4.15 -11.72 -18.98
CA ASN A 154 -2.79 -12.28 -19.01
C ASN A 154 -2.68 -13.50 -19.94
N ASP A 155 -3.80 -14.07 -20.41
CA ASP A 155 -3.81 -15.09 -21.45
C ASP A 155 -3.60 -14.46 -22.85
N PRO A 156 -2.48 -14.75 -23.54
CA PRO A 156 -2.19 -14.19 -24.86
C PRO A 156 -3.14 -14.66 -25.96
N GLU A 157 -3.97 -15.68 -25.72
CA GLU A 157 -5.01 -16.14 -26.65
C GLU A 157 -6.39 -15.54 -26.36
N ALA A 158 -6.58 -14.89 -25.21
CA ALA A 158 -7.85 -14.28 -24.84
C ALA A 158 -8.13 -13.02 -25.67
N SER A 159 -9.41 -12.76 -25.93
CA SER A 159 -9.82 -11.51 -26.56
C SER A 159 -9.56 -10.31 -25.63
N ASP A 160 -9.33 -9.13 -26.21
CA ASP A 160 -9.30 -7.86 -25.48
C ASP A 160 -10.63 -7.55 -24.75
N TYR A 161 -11.68 -8.32 -25.06
CA TYR A 161 -12.92 -8.33 -24.31
C TYR A 161 -12.85 -9.37 -23.19
N ILE A 162 -12.93 -8.88 -21.96
CA ILE A 162 -13.04 -9.68 -20.75
C ILE A 162 -14.47 -9.52 -20.24
N GLU A 163 -15.20 -10.63 -20.13
CA GLU A 163 -16.61 -10.56 -19.73
C GLU A 163 -16.74 -9.96 -18.34
N GLY A 164 -17.65 -8.99 -18.19
CA GLY A 164 -17.91 -8.33 -16.91
C GLY A 164 -16.84 -7.35 -16.42
N VAL A 165 -15.79 -7.07 -17.21
CA VAL A 165 -14.77 -6.06 -16.93
C VAL A 165 -14.81 -4.97 -18.00
N TYR A 166 -14.97 -3.72 -17.59
CA TYR A 166 -14.97 -2.57 -18.49
C TYR A 166 -13.93 -1.56 -18.00
N PHE A 167 -13.09 -1.06 -18.89
CA PHE A 167 -12.08 -0.08 -18.54
C PHE A 167 -12.16 1.14 -19.45
N ASP A 168 -12.41 2.31 -18.87
CA ASP A 168 -12.40 3.59 -19.55
C ASP A 168 -10.97 4.13 -19.59
N HIS A 169 -10.36 4.10 -20.78
CA HIS A 169 -8.99 4.55 -21.00
C HIS A 169 -8.79 6.06 -20.82
N GLU A 170 -9.85 6.87 -20.89
CA GLU A 170 -9.75 8.32 -20.73
C GLU A 170 -9.71 8.72 -19.24
N THR A 171 -10.53 8.06 -18.43
CA THR A 171 -10.69 8.37 -17.00
C THR A 171 -9.85 7.48 -16.09
N GLY A 172 -9.43 6.31 -16.57
CA GLY A 172 -8.83 5.26 -15.75
C GLY A 172 -9.85 4.52 -14.88
N GLU A 173 -11.15 4.67 -15.13
CA GLU A 173 -12.20 3.97 -14.39
C GLU A 173 -12.32 2.51 -14.87
N LEU A 174 -12.13 1.57 -13.95
CA LEU A 174 -12.38 0.15 -14.14
C LEU A 174 -13.69 -0.22 -13.44
N THR A 175 -14.66 -0.65 -14.23
CA THR A 175 -15.94 -1.18 -13.76
C THR A 175 -15.90 -2.71 -13.81
N LEU A 176 -16.19 -3.34 -12.67
CA LEU A 176 -16.24 -4.78 -12.52
C LEU A 176 -17.66 -5.19 -12.11
N THR A 177 -18.23 -6.16 -12.81
CA THR A 177 -19.59 -6.66 -12.59
C THR A 177 -19.57 -8.11 -12.12
N SER A 178 -20.70 -8.60 -11.61
CA SER A 178 -20.88 -9.99 -11.17
C SER A 178 -20.70 -11.06 -12.27
N ASN A 179 -20.59 -10.67 -13.54
CA ASN A 179 -20.33 -11.61 -14.65
C ASN A 179 -18.83 -11.85 -14.89
N ALA A 180 -17.95 -11.14 -14.18
CA ALA A 180 -16.52 -11.35 -14.32
C ALA A 180 -16.07 -12.70 -13.78
N SER A 181 -14.99 -13.23 -14.36
CA SER A 181 -14.31 -14.44 -13.90
C SER A 181 -13.07 -14.12 -13.09
N GLU A 182 -12.66 -15.05 -12.22
CA GLU A 182 -11.34 -14.99 -11.60
C GLU A 182 -10.26 -15.09 -12.67
N GLU A 183 -9.50 -14.01 -12.82
CA GLU A 183 -8.37 -13.95 -13.73
C GLU A 183 -7.43 -12.80 -13.36
N GLU A 184 -6.28 -12.74 -14.01
CA GLU A 184 -5.39 -11.59 -13.93
C GLU A 184 -5.56 -10.73 -15.18
N ILE A 185 -5.85 -9.47 -14.95
CA ILE A 185 -5.93 -8.46 -16.01
C ILE A 185 -4.73 -7.52 -15.91
N LYS A 186 -4.19 -7.12 -17.05
CA LYS A 186 -3.05 -6.20 -17.13
C LYS A 186 -3.53 -4.86 -17.67
N ILE A 187 -3.36 -3.81 -16.86
CA ILE A 187 -3.58 -2.41 -17.26
C ILE A 187 -2.26 -1.86 -17.76
N GLU A 188 -2.24 -1.27 -18.96
CA GLU A 188 -1.07 -0.63 -19.54
C GLU A 188 -1.30 0.87 -19.76
N ALA A 189 -0.24 1.67 -19.57
CA ALA A 189 -0.22 3.09 -19.84
C ALA A 189 1.09 3.50 -20.53
N VAL A 190 1.04 4.53 -21.37
CA VAL A 190 2.18 5.08 -22.11
C VAL A 190 2.28 6.59 -21.87
N SER A 191 3.49 7.15 -21.89
CA SER A 191 3.66 8.60 -21.80
C SER A 191 3.04 9.30 -23.01
N ASP A 192 2.43 10.47 -22.81
CA ASP A 192 1.87 11.30 -23.90
C ASP A 192 3.00 11.96 -24.74
N SER A 193 4.15 12.24 -24.12
CA SER A 193 5.31 12.86 -24.77
C SER A 193 6.30 11.85 -25.39
N ASP A 194 6.33 10.61 -24.90
CA ASP A 194 7.20 9.54 -25.40
C ASP A 194 6.50 8.17 -25.30
N ASP A 195 5.88 7.75 -26.41
CA ASP A 195 5.12 6.50 -26.49
C ASP A 195 5.97 5.23 -26.35
N SER A 196 7.30 5.36 -26.36
CA SER A 196 8.24 4.26 -26.08
C SER A 196 8.37 3.98 -24.58
N VAL A 197 8.02 4.94 -23.73
CA VAL A 197 8.02 4.80 -22.28
C VAL A 197 6.64 4.36 -21.80
N SER A 198 6.59 3.19 -21.16
CA SER A 198 5.34 2.57 -20.72
C SER A 198 5.43 2.01 -19.30
N GLY A 199 4.26 1.74 -18.75
CA GLY A 199 4.07 1.15 -17.43
C GLY A 199 2.94 0.15 -17.48
N SER A 200 2.99 -0.85 -16.60
CA SER A 200 1.89 -1.80 -16.46
C SER A 200 1.61 -2.18 -15.01
N LEU A 201 0.37 -2.58 -14.75
CA LEU A 201 -0.10 -3.07 -13.46
C LEU A 201 -0.96 -4.31 -13.70
N VAL A 202 -0.61 -5.40 -13.04
CA VAL A 202 -1.43 -6.61 -13.01
C VAL A 202 -2.42 -6.49 -11.85
N VAL A 203 -3.70 -6.71 -12.15
CA VAL A 203 -4.82 -6.68 -11.21
C VAL A 203 -5.42 -8.08 -11.17
N LYS A 204 -5.46 -8.69 -9.99
CA LYS A 204 -6.06 -10.01 -9.78
C LYS A 204 -7.55 -9.88 -9.44
N LEU A 205 -8.43 -10.44 -10.27
CA LEU A 205 -9.86 -10.52 -10.00
C LEU A 205 -10.15 -11.77 -9.18
N MET A 206 -10.92 -11.63 -8.10
CA MET A 206 -11.18 -12.72 -7.16
C MET A 206 -12.68 -12.81 -6.86
N ILE A 207 -13.26 -14.02 -6.92
CA ILE A 207 -14.61 -14.32 -6.46
C ILE A 207 -14.47 -14.79 -5.03
N THR A 208 -14.49 -13.85 -4.09
CA THR A 208 -14.27 -14.20 -2.69
C THR A 208 -15.08 -13.28 -1.79
N GLU A 209 -15.53 -13.84 -0.68
CA GLU A 209 -16.31 -13.12 0.31
C GLU A 209 -15.43 -12.09 1.03
N ALA A 210 -16.08 -11.01 1.47
CA ALA A 210 -15.45 -10.01 2.32
C ALA A 210 -15.95 -10.18 3.76
N ALA A 211 -15.02 -10.25 4.72
CA ALA A 211 -15.32 -10.26 6.13
C ALA A 211 -14.97 -8.92 6.78
N PHE A 212 -15.94 -8.35 7.50
CA PHE A 212 -15.71 -7.20 8.38
C PHE A 212 -15.42 -7.73 9.77
N VAL A 213 -14.24 -7.43 10.30
CA VAL A 213 -13.76 -8.01 11.56
C VAL A 213 -13.51 -6.92 12.59
N SER A 214 -14.12 -7.09 13.75
CA SER A 214 -14.09 -6.14 14.86
C SER A 214 -13.34 -6.68 16.08
N ASP A 215 -13.00 -7.98 16.08
CA ASP A 215 -12.19 -8.60 17.11
C ASP A 215 -11.26 -9.71 16.58
N ALA A 216 -10.38 -10.19 17.47
CA ALA A 216 -9.38 -11.21 17.13
C ALA A 216 -9.98 -12.58 16.80
N LYS A 217 -11.15 -12.92 17.34
CA LYS A 217 -11.81 -14.18 17.04
C LYS A 217 -12.40 -14.12 15.64
N GLU A 218 -13.06 -13.02 15.27
CA GLU A 218 -13.57 -12.79 13.92
C GLU A 218 -12.44 -12.79 12.89
N LEU A 219 -11.30 -12.17 13.19
CA LEU A 219 -10.11 -12.24 12.33
C LEU A 219 -9.64 -13.69 12.13
N ALA A 220 -9.53 -14.46 13.22
CA ALA A 220 -9.08 -15.85 13.13
C ALA A 220 -10.08 -16.73 12.36
N ASP A 221 -11.38 -16.57 12.64
CA ASP A 221 -12.46 -17.28 11.95
C ASP A 221 -12.44 -16.94 10.44
N ALA A 222 -12.19 -15.68 10.07
CA ALA A 222 -12.09 -15.23 8.67
C ALA A 222 -10.82 -15.71 7.94
N ILE A 223 -9.68 -15.86 8.65
CA ILE A 223 -8.43 -16.39 8.07
C ILE A 223 -8.49 -17.91 7.86
N ASP A 224 -9.31 -18.63 8.64
CA ASP A 224 -9.47 -20.07 8.49
C ASP A 224 -10.56 -20.46 7.46
N ASP A 225 -11.36 -19.51 6.99
CA ASP A 225 -12.40 -19.69 5.98
C ASP A 225 -11.87 -19.36 4.58
N ASP A 226 -11.64 -20.38 3.76
CA ASP A 226 -11.08 -20.26 2.41
C ASP A 226 -12.00 -19.59 1.39
N SER A 227 -13.27 -19.33 1.75
CA SER A 227 -14.17 -18.51 0.95
C SER A 227 -13.93 -17.02 1.11
N ILE A 228 -13.30 -16.59 2.22
CA ILE A 228 -13.01 -15.19 2.52
C ILE A 228 -11.63 -14.82 1.98
N GLY A 229 -11.54 -13.76 1.21
CA GLY A 229 -10.30 -13.34 0.55
C GLY A 229 -10.02 -11.86 0.73
N LEU A 230 -10.98 -11.12 1.29
CA LEU A 230 -10.79 -9.78 1.82
C LEU A 230 -11.27 -9.71 3.26
N ILE A 231 -10.41 -9.22 4.13
CA ILE A 231 -10.68 -8.97 5.53
C ILE A 231 -10.51 -7.48 5.78
N ILE A 232 -11.58 -6.81 6.20
CA ILE A 232 -11.61 -5.39 6.50
C ILE A 232 -11.66 -5.25 8.02
N LEU A 233 -10.62 -4.65 8.60
CA LEU A 233 -10.58 -4.37 10.02
C LEU A 233 -11.50 -3.19 10.34
N GLU A 234 -12.32 -3.30 11.39
CA GLU A 234 -13.22 -2.24 11.87
C GLU A 234 -12.85 -1.69 13.25
N ALA A 235 -11.90 -2.32 13.94
CA ALA A 235 -11.46 -1.93 15.27
C ALA A 235 -10.01 -2.37 15.55
N ASP A 236 -9.43 -1.76 16.59
CA ASP A 236 -8.17 -2.22 17.17
C ASP A 236 -8.44 -3.42 18.09
N PHE A 237 -7.62 -4.48 17.99
CA PHE A 237 -7.75 -5.63 18.88
C PHE A 237 -6.44 -6.36 19.16
N TYR A 238 -6.50 -7.25 20.16
CA TYR A 238 -5.37 -8.05 20.63
C TYR A 238 -5.50 -9.49 20.17
N ILE A 239 -4.45 -10.04 19.58
CA ILE A 239 -4.35 -11.48 19.29
C ILE A 239 -3.55 -12.18 20.40
N ASP A 240 -3.98 -13.37 20.77
CA ASP A 240 -3.34 -14.19 21.81
C ASP A 240 -2.62 -15.42 21.23
N LYS A 241 -2.74 -15.66 19.91
CA LYS A 241 -2.16 -16.80 19.20
C LYS A 241 -1.69 -16.43 17.80
N PRO A 242 -0.65 -17.08 17.28
CA PRO A 242 -0.25 -17.01 15.88
C PRO A 242 -1.40 -17.28 14.92
N LEU A 243 -1.48 -16.49 13.86
CA LEU A 243 -2.42 -16.68 12.75
C LEU A 243 -1.65 -17.20 11.53
N THR A 244 -2.21 -18.20 10.85
CA THR A 244 -1.57 -18.81 9.67
C THR A 244 -2.45 -18.61 8.45
N ILE A 245 -1.92 -17.91 7.44
CA ILE A 245 -2.57 -17.66 6.16
C ILE A 245 -2.39 -18.90 5.27
N LYS A 246 -3.47 -19.64 5.03
CA LYS A 246 -3.46 -20.92 4.28
C LYS A 246 -4.10 -20.83 2.88
N HIS A 247 -4.60 -19.65 2.53
CA HIS A 247 -5.14 -19.30 1.22
C HIS A 247 -4.79 -17.85 0.91
N PRO A 248 -4.89 -17.40 -0.35
CA PRO A 248 -4.76 -15.99 -0.70
C PRO A 248 -5.72 -15.13 0.11
N VAL A 249 -5.20 -14.14 0.84
CA VAL A 249 -6.03 -13.20 1.60
C VAL A 249 -5.47 -11.79 1.52
N VAL A 250 -6.39 -10.83 1.57
CA VAL A 250 -6.07 -9.42 1.74
C VAL A 250 -6.60 -8.95 3.09
N ILE A 251 -5.75 -8.27 3.86
CA ILE A 251 -6.14 -7.62 5.11
C ILE A 251 -5.96 -6.12 4.96
N GLU A 252 -7.05 -5.38 5.12
CA GLU A 252 -7.10 -3.92 5.00
C GLU A 252 -7.46 -3.27 6.34
N GLY A 253 -6.56 -2.43 6.83
CA GLY A 253 -6.70 -1.67 8.07
C GLY A 253 -7.35 -0.32 7.84
N GLY A 254 -8.67 -0.28 7.71
CA GLY A 254 -9.45 0.96 7.72
C GLY A 254 -9.52 1.72 6.40
N TYR A 255 -10.37 2.74 6.37
CA TYR A 255 -10.61 3.57 5.19
C TYR A 255 -9.79 4.87 5.25
N GLY A 256 -9.04 5.17 4.18
CA GLY A 256 -8.27 6.41 4.05
C GLY A 256 -6.93 6.37 4.79
N ASP A 257 -6.68 7.37 5.65
CA ASP A 257 -5.41 7.50 6.40
C ASP A 257 -5.43 6.82 7.77
N GLU A 258 -6.60 6.35 8.21
CA GLU A 258 -6.75 5.60 9.46
C GLU A 258 -6.15 4.21 9.30
N LYS A 259 -5.48 3.72 10.36
CA LYS A 259 -4.88 2.39 10.41
C LYS A 259 -5.40 1.69 11.65
N PHE A 260 -5.97 0.50 11.48
CA PHE A 260 -6.33 -0.34 12.62
C PHE A 260 -5.13 -1.13 13.14
N VAL A 261 -5.12 -1.31 14.46
CA VAL A 261 -4.04 -1.94 15.19
C VAL A 261 -4.38 -3.40 15.48
N ILE A 262 -3.54 -4.30 14.98
CA ILE A 262 -3.47 -5.68 15.46
C ILE A 262 -2.30 -5.74 16.42
N LYS A 263 -2.58 -6.02 17.70
CA LYS A 263 -1.57 -6.05 18.76
C LYS A 263 -1.38 -7.45 19.33
N ALA A 264 -0.15 -7.90 19.48
CA ALA A 264 0.14 -9.11 20.23
C ALA A 264 -0.12 -8.90 21.74
N ASN A 265 -0.66 -9.93 22.40
CA ASN A 265 -0.77 -9.94 23.86
C ASN A 265 0.61 -10.08 24.53
N GLU A 266 0.72 -9.75 25.83
CA GLU A 266 1.98 -9.73 26.58
C GLU A 266 2.68 -11.10 26.66
N ASN A 267 1.91 -12.20 26.59
CA ASN A 267 2.44 -13.56 26.63
C ASN A 267 2.40 -14.26 25.27
N PHE A 268 2.38 -13.49 24.17
CA PHE A 268 2.27 -14.05 22.83
C PHE A 268 3.59 -14.70 22.42
N GLU A 269 3.54 -15.94 21.95
CA GLU A 269 4.71 -16.74 21.57
C GLU A 269 4.75 -16.95 20.06
N GLY A 270 5.94 -16.76 19.46
CA GLY A 270 6.17 -17.00 18.03
C GLY A 270 5.91 -15.79 17.13
N TRP A 271 5.44 -16.05 15.91
CA TRP A 271 5.14 -15.02 14.90
C TRP A 271 3.68 -14.60 14.94
N MET A 272 3.37 -13.31 14.78
CA MET A 272 1.97 -12.84 14.75
C MET A 272 1.19 -13.42 13.58
N LEU A 273 1.76 -13.30 12.37
CA LEU A 273 1.23 -13.83 11.13
C LEU A 273 2.27 -14.76 10.50
N THR A 274 1.84 -15.91 10.00
CA THR A 274 2.65 -16.80 9.15
C THR A 274 1.93 -16.99 7.81
N VAL A 275 2.61 -16.71 6.70
CA VAL A 275 2.10 -16.98 5.36
C VAL A 275 2.65 -18.32 4.91
N ASP A 276 1.76 -19.32 4.86
CA ASP A 276 2.11 -20.69 4.48
C ASP A 276 2.60 -20.73 3.03
N LYS A 277 3.36 -21.77 2.69
CA LYS A 277 3.92 -21.96 1.35
C LYS A 277 2.86 -21.85 0.25
N GLU A 278 3.25 -21.33 -0.91
CA GLU A 278 2.40 -21.14 -2.09
C GLU A 278 1.17 -20.23 -1.88
N ASN A 279 1.02 -19.60 -0.71
CA ASN A 279 -0.08 -18.67 -0.43
C ASN A 279 0.38 -17.22 -0.54
N SER A 280 -0.60 -16.31 -0.61
CA SER A 280 -0.30 -14.89 -0.69
C SER A 280 -1.02 -14.07 0.37
N LEU A 281 -0.29 -13.15 1.01
CA LEU A 281 -0.86 -12.15 1.90
C LEU A 281 -0.67 -10.77 1.29
N ARG A 282 -1.75 -9.99 1.23
CA ARG A 282 -1.67 -8.56 0.96
C ARG A 282 -2.08 -7.80 2.22
N LEU A 283 -1.20 -6.90 2.70
CA LEU A 283 -1.45 -6.07 3.86
C LEU A 283 -1.53 -4.60 3.43
N TYR A 284 -2.62 -3.93 3.75
CA TYR A 284 -2.81 -2.51 3.44
C TYR A 284 -3.24 -1.74 4.68
N ASN A 285 -2.57 -0.62 4.97
CA ASN A 285 -2.97 0.29 6.04
C ASN A 285 -3.09 -0.36 7.44
N VAL A 286 -2.40 -1.47 7.69
CA VAL A 286 -2.45 -2.14 9.01
C VAL A 286 -1.30 -1.66 9.88
N LEU A 287 -1.57 -1.45 11.17
CA LEU A 287 -0.53 -1.32 12.19
C LEU A 287 -0.37 -2.65 12.93
N LEU A 288 0.78 -3.31 12.74
CA LEU A 288 1.14 -4.52 13.49
C LEU A 288 2.04 -4.12 14.67
N ASN A 289 1.58 -4.43 15.89
CA ASN A 289 2.28 -4.09 17.12
C ASN A 289 2.60 -5.35 17.94
N GLY A 290 3.88 -5.70 18.02
CA GLY A 290 4.33 -6.89 18.74
C GLY A 290 4.31 -6.77 20.27
N ALA A 291 4.11 -5.55 20.80
CA ALA A 291 4.14 -5.27 22.24
C ALA A 291 5.41 -5.77 22.96
N MET A 292 6.56 -5.76 22.27
CA MET A 292 7.85 -6.32 22.76
C MET A 292 8.29 -5.82 24.13
N ASP A 293 7.99 -4.58 24.53
CA ASP A 293 8.31 -4.07 25.87
C ASP A 293 7.76 -4.96 26.99
N ASN A 294 6.70 -5.72 26.70
CA ASN A 294 6.06 -6.65 27.61
C ASN A 294 6.05 -8.10 27.08
N ASN A 295 6.73 -8.39 25.96
CA ASN A 295 6.66 -9.70 25.31
C ASN A 295 8.03 -10.18 24.82
N GLU A 296 8.71 -10.96 25.66
CA GLU A 296 10.03 -11.55 25.38
C GLU A 296 9.98 -12.79 24.47
N ASN A 297 8.79 -13.39 24.27
CA ASN A 297 8.62 -14.63 23.50
C ASN A 297 8.16 -14.39 22.05
N LEU A 298 7.98 -13.13 21.66
CA LEU A 298 7.67 -12.77 20.29
C LEU A 298 8.90 -12.96 19.41
N GLU A 299 8.77 -13.74 18.34
CA GLU A 299 9.83 -13.92 17.34
C GLU A 299 9.78 -12.83 16.27
N GLY A 300 8.58 -12.44 15.83
CA GLY A 300 8.39 -11.35 14.87
C GLY A 300 6.93 -11.12 14.47
N LEU A 301 6.69 -10.17 13.56
CA LEU A 301 5.33 -9.81 13.15
C LEU A 301 4.82 -10.69 11.99
N VAL A 302 5.58 -10.83 10.91
CA VAL A 302 5.13 -11.59 9.72
C VAL A 302 6.21 -12.56 9.25
N LYS A 303 5.94 -13.86 9.30
CA LYS A 303 6.76 -14.93 8.74
C LYS A 303 6.29 -15.28 7.33
N VAL A 304 7.20 -15.34 6.36
CA VAL A 304 6.91 -15.66 4.95
C VAL A 304 7.61 -16.95 4.57
N GLU A 305 6.84 -18.03 4.44
CA GLU A 305 7.41 -19.34 4.11
C GLU A 305 7.85 -19.44 2.64
N LYS A 306 8.52 -20.55 2.31
CA LYS A 306 9.02 -20.83 0.96
C LYS A 306 7.89 -20.69 -0.06
N ASP A 307 8.17 -19.99 -1.16
CA ASP A 307 7.24 -19.75 -2.27
C ASP A 307 5.96 -18.96 -1.90
N ALA A 308 5.85 -18.44 -0.67
CA ALA A 308 4.79 -17.54 -0.27
C ALA A 308 5.02 -16.12 -0.83
N ASP A 309 3.93 -15.40 -1.07
CA ASP A 309 3.97 -14.06 -1.65
C ASP A 309 3.35 -13.01 -0.73
N VAL A 310 4.17 -12.08 -0.24
CA VAL A 310 3.69 -10.96 0.59
C VAL A 310 3.87 -9.63 -0.12
N HIS A 311 2.83 -8.81 -0.09
CA HIS A 311 2.90 -7.41 -0.49
C HIS A 311 2.29 -6.57 0.62
N ALA A 312 3.08 -5.64 1.16
CA ALA A 312 2.71 -4.82 2.29
C ALA A 312 2.85 -3.33 1.93
N THR A 313 1.73 -2.62 1.82
CA THR A 313 1.72 -1.19 1.48
C THR A 313 1.17 -0.34 2.62
N ASN A 314 1.88 0.75 2.97
CA ASN A 314 1.48 1.71 4.00
C ASN A 314 1.17 1.03 5.35
N ASN A 315 1.92 -0.01 5.72
CA ASN A 315 1.78 -0.65 7.03
C ASN A 315 2.76 -0.02 8.02
N ILE A 316 2.43 -0.10 9.30
CA ILE A 316 3.31 0.34 10.39
C ILE A 316 3.66 -0.87 11.24
N LEU A 317 4.96 -1.13 11.41
CA LEU A 317 5.48 -2.27 12.18
C LEU A 317 6.21 -1.80 13.44
N MET A 318 5.65 -2.10 14.61
CA MET A 318 6.15 -1.56 15.89
C MET A 318 6.39 -2.64 16.94
N ASN A 319 7.32 -2.34 17.84
CA ASN A 319 7.58 -3.09 19.08
C ASN A 319 7.68 -4.60 18.84
N ALA A 320 8.57 -5.01 17.96
CA ALA A 320 8.89 -6.41 17.68
C ALA A 320 10.38 -6.54 17.38
N PRO A 321 11.00 -7.67 17.75
CA PRO A 321 12.41 -7.93 17.44
C PRO A 321 12.62 -8.06 15.93
N VAL A 322 11.67 -8.70 15.24
CA VAL A 322 11.66 -8.82 13.78
C VAL A 322 10.32 -8.35 13.22
N GLY A 323 10.36 -7.59 12.12
CA GLY A 323 9.17 -7.12 11.41
C GLY A 323 8.69 -8.19 10.43
N PHE A 324 9.53 -8.50 9.44
CA PHE A 324 9.30 -9.57 8.49
C PHE A 324 10.42 -10.60 8.60
N GLY A 325 10.06 -11.87 8.79
CA GLY A 325 10.95 -13.01 8.57
C GLY A 325 10.65 -13.59 7.21
N VAL A 326 11.65 -13.72 6.34
CA VAL A 326 11.49 -14.24 4.99
C VAL A 326 12.34 -15.48 4.81
N TRP A 327 11.73 -16.56 4.33
CA TRP A 327 12.50 -17.73 3.94
C TRP A 327 13.37 -17.45 2.70
N MET A 328 14.62 -17.89 2.72
CA MET A 328 15.53 -17.91 1.57
C MET A 328 16.30 -19.23 1.48
N GLU A 329 16.64 -19.64 0.26
CA GLU A 329 17.58 -20.75 0.05
C GLU A 329 18.94 -20.41 0.64
N THR A 330 19.53 -21.37 1.36
CA THR A 330 20.91 -21.26 1.85
C THR A 330 21.88 -21.33 0.69
N TYR A 331 22.79 -20.38 0.63
CA TYR A 331 23.99 -20.47 -0.19
C TYR A 331 25.16 -20.96 0.69
N ASP A 332 26.08 -21.75 0.12
CA ASP A 332 27.31 -22.15 0.83
C ASP A 332 28.08 -20.89 1.26
N GLU A 333 28.76 -20.93 2.42
CA GLU A 333 29.52 -19.82 3.06
C GLU A 333 30.54 -19.09 2.17
N TYR A 334 30.78 -19.57 0.95
CA TYR A 334 31.69 -18.97 -0.03
C TYR A 334 30.96 -18.14 -1.10
N GLU A 335 29.63 -17.99 -1.01
CA GLU A 335 28.79 -17.31 -2.00
C GLU A 335 28.06 -16.07 -1.44
N ASP A 336 28.68 -15.34 -0.50
CA ASP A 336 28.11 -14.10 0.09
C ASP A 336 27.58 -13.12 -0.96
N GLN A 337 28.26 -12.99 -2.11
CA GLN A 337 27.80 -12.11 -3.20
C GLN A 337 26.46 -12.57 -3.80
N LYS A 338 26.24 -13.88 -3.97
CA LYS A 338 24.96 -14.38 -4.52
C LYS A 338 23.83 -14.22 -3.52
N TYR A 339 24.12 -14.37 -2.23
CA TYR A 339 23.16 -14.09 -1.16
C TYR A 339 22.71 -12.63 -1.20
N GLU A 340 23.64 -11.67 -1.23
CA GLU A 340 23.31 -10.25 -1.31
C GLU A 340 22.54 -9.89 -2.60
N GLU A 341 22.92 -10.49 -3.74
CA GLU A 341 22.18 -10.32 -5.00
C GLU A 341 20.75 -10.91 -4.91
N ALA A 342 20.58 -12.07 -4.28
CA ALA A 342 19.26 -12.70 -4.08
C ALA A 342 18.40 -11.94 -3.07
N LYS A 343 18.99 -11.46 -1.97
CA LYS A 343 18.38 -10.59 -0.96
C LYS A 343 17.89 -9.30 -1.60
N GLN A 344 18.75 -8.59 -2.32
CA GLN A 344 18.38 -7.36 -3.00
C GLN A 344 17.30 -7.61 -4.05
N LYS A 345 17.43 -8.68 -4.86
CA LYS A 345 16.39 -9.06 -5.82
C LYS A 345 15.05 -9.36 -5.15
N TYR A 346 15.04 -10.03 -4.00
CA TYR A 346 13.82 -10.30 -3.25
C TYR A 346 13.18 -8.99 -2.76
N LEU A 347 13.98 -8.10 -2.15
CA LEU A 347 13.53 -6.80 -1.68
C LEU A 347 13.04 -5.90 -2.83
N ASP A 348 13.66 -5.96 -4.01
CA ASP A 348 13.23 -5.21 -5.19
C ASP A 348 11.91 -5.76 -5.77
N GLN A 349 11.74 -7.08 -5.73
CA GLN A 349 10.52 -7.75 -6.21
C GLN A 349 9.33 -7.56 -5.27
N LYS A 350 9.57 -7.54 -3.96
CA LYS A 350 8.53 -7.37 -2.95
C LYS A 350 8.47 -5.92 -2.53
N LYS A 351 7.39 -5.23 -2.89
CA LYS A 351 7.19 -3.82 -2.56
C LYS A 351 6.91 -3.65 -1.07
N PHE A 352 7.96 -3.60 -0.27
CA PHE A 352 7.92 -3.27 1.16
C PHE A 352 8.17 -1.77 1.34
N ASN A 353 7.16 -0.94 1.06
CA ASN A 353 7.33 0.52 1.20
C ASN A 353 7.45 0.91 2.69
N ASN A 354 8.51 1.63 3.07
CA ASN A 354 8.78 2.13 4.43
C ASN A 354 9.07 1.05 5.50
N ILE A 355 9.66 -0.09 5.10
CA ILE A 355 9.89 -1.25 5.98
C ILE A 355 11.40 -1.51 6.24
N ASP A 356 12.27 -0.62 5.77
CA ASP A 356 13.73 -0.78 5.61
C ASP A 356 14.54 -1.26 6.84
N GLU A 357 13.98 -1.35 8.04
CA GLU A 357 14.74 -1.67 9.26
C GLU A 357 14.39 -3.02 9.91
N LYS A 358 13.57 -3.90 9.30
CA LYS A 358 13.09 -5.10 10.01
C LYS A 358 12.86 -6.38 9.19
N VAL A 359 13.57 -6.58 8.07
CA VAL A 359 13.50 -7.85 7.32
C VAL A 359 14.67 -8.75 7.69
N VAL A 360 14.38 -9.95 8.19
CA VAL A 360 15.36 -10.99 8.51
C VAL A 360 15.13 -12.18 7.59
N PHE A 361 16.20 -12.80 7.10
CA PHE A 361 16.10 -13.97 6.24
C PHE A 361 16.43 -15.24 7.03
N TYR A 362 15.71 -16.33 6.78
CA TYR A 362 15.95 -17.62 7.45
C TYR A 362 15.97 -18.79 6.45
N ASN A 363 16.63 -19.89 6.83
CA ASN A 363 16.76 -21.09 6.00
C ASN A 363 15.65 -22.14 6.25
N GLU A 364 15.74 -23.28 5.58
CA GLU A 364 14.83 -24.44 5.79
C GLU A 364 14.83 -24.98 7.23
N GLU A 365 15.91 -24.78 7.98
CA GLU A 365 16.04 -25.20 9.39
C GLU A 365 15.50 -24.14 10.37
N GLY A 366 15.13 -22.95 9.88
CA GLY A 366 14.65 -21.82 10.68
C GLY A 366 15.77 -20.94 11.25
N ASP A 367 17.03 -21.20 10.89
CA ASP A 367 18.16 -20.37 11.33
C ASP A 367 18.18 -19.05 10.56
N ILE A 368 18.42 -17.96 11.30
CA ILE A 368 18.59 -16.64 10.72
C ILE A 368 19.89 -16.60 9.91
N LEU A 369 19.76 -16.35 8.61
CA LEU A 369 20.84 -16.17 7.67
C LEU A 369 21.39 -14.75 7.83
N TYR A 370 22.60 -14.65 8.39
CA TYR A 370 23.37 -13.42 8.55
C TYR A 370 22.61 -12.32 9.30
N PRO A 371 22.64 -12.39 10.63
CA PRO A 371 22.08 -11.33 11.44
C PRO A 371 22.87 -10.03 11.15
N ASP A 372 22.28 -9.06 10.44
CA ASP A 372 22.82 -7.69 10.30
C ASP A 372 22.75 -7.01 11.69
N TRP A 373 23.70 -7.34 12.58
CA TRP A 373 23.87 -6.72 13.89
C TRP A 373 25.04 -5.75 13.83
N ASP A 374 24.88 -4.66 13.06
CA ASP A 374 25.77 -3.50 13.11
C ASP A 374 25.00 -2.22 13.48
#